data_AF-A0A0C6FCF2-F1
#
_entry.id   AF-A0A0C6FCF2-F1
#
_cell.length_a   1.000
_cell.length_b   1.000
_cell.length_c   1.000
_cell.angle_alpha   90.00
_cell.angle_beta   90.00
_cell.angle_gamma   90.00
#
_symmetry.space_group_name_H-M   'P 1'
#
loop_
_entity.id
_entity.type
_entity.pdbx_description
1 polymer ?
#
loop_
_entity_poly.entity_id
_entity_poly.type
_entity_poly.pdbx_seq_one_letter_code
_entity_poly.pdbx_strand_id
1 'polypeptide(L)' 'MSDATLRPHEIMALDFLDRNGPDAPGEVNSEEVMAAHLLFLDLKDRRLVSTTQGEDGPVYAITEAGLEALARARAH' A
#
# COMPACT_ATOMS: atom_id res chain seq x y z
N MET A 1 14.87 16.02 1.65
CA MET A 1 13.97 14.94 1.20
C MET A 1 13.52 14.24 2.47
N SER A 2 12.23 14.27 2.78
CA SER A 2 11.71 13.80 4.07
C SER A 2 11.94 12.30 4.21
N ASP A 3 12.61 11.90 5.28
CA ASP A 3 12.78 10.51 5.70
C ASP A 3 11.39 10.01 6.11
N ALA A 4 10.66 9.42 5.16
CA ALA A 4 9.26 9.07 5.35
C ALA A 4 9.17 7.79 6.18
N THR A 5 9.26 7.92 7.51
CA THR A 5 9.05 6.81 8.43
C THR A 5 7.63 6.27 8.26
N LEU A 6 7.50 4.97 7.99
CA LEU A 6 6.21 4.31 7.87
C LEU A 6 5.55 4.17 9.25
N ARG A 7 4.25 4.42 9.32
CA ARG A 7 3.41 4.17 10.51
C ARG A 7 3.07 2.67 10.60
N PRO A 8 2.76 2.11 11.78
CA PRO A 8 2.48 0.67 11.93
C PRO A 8 1.40 0.14 10.98
N HIS A 9 0.30 0.87 10.79
CA HIS A 9 -0.77 0.47 9.87
C HIS A 9 -0.38 0.59 8.39
N GLU A 10 0.58 1.45 8.04
CA GLU A 10 1.14 1.52 6.68
C GLU A 10 2.03 0.33 6.39
N ILE A 11 2.84 -0.09 7.37
CA ILE A 11 3.65 -1.32 7.29
C ILE A 11 2.72 -2.51 7.07
N MET A 12 1.63 -2.62 7.83
CA MET A 12 0.65 -3.70 7.67
C MET A 12 0.02 -3.72 6.27
N ALA A 13 -0.32 -2.55 5.71
CA ALA A 13 -0.92 -2.45 4.38
C ALA A 13 0.07 -2.79 3.25
N LEU A 14 1.33 -2.35 3.37
CA LEU A 14 2.37 -2.71 2.42
C LEU A 14 2.75 -4.20 2.54
N ASP A 15 2.82 -4.75 3.75
CA ASP A 15 2.99 -6.19 3.97
C ASP A 15 1.85 -7.01 3.36
N PHE A 16 0.61 -6.51 3.45
CA PHE A 16 -0.54 -7.15 2.84
C PHE A 16 -0.42 -7.18 1.31
N LEU A 17 -0.06 -6.07 0.67
CA LEU A 17 0.19 -6.03 -0.77
C LEU A 17 1.39 -6.91 -1.20
N ASP A 18 2.46 -6.90 -0.40
CA ASP A 18 3.67 -7.70 -0.66
C ASP A 18 3.37 -9.22 -0.65
N ARG A 19 2.46 -9.65 0.23
CA ARG A 19 2.08 -11.07 0.38
C ARG A 19 0.98 -11.52 -0.59
N ASN A 20 -0.01 -10.67 -0.84
CA ASN A 20 -1.22 -11.05 -1.58
C ASN A 20 -1.23 -10.54 -3.03
N GLY A 21 -0.27 -9.69 -3.40
CA GLY A 21 -0.21 -9.11 -4.73
C GLY A 21 -1.07 -7.86 -4.89
N PRO A 22 -0.98 -7.23 -6.07
CA PRO A 22 -1.49 -5.87 -6.28
C PRO A 22 -3.03 -5.79 -6.39
N ASP A 23 -3.70 -6.90 -6.68
CA ASP A 23 -5.16 -6.98 -6.83
C ASP A 23 -5.88 -7.23 -5.49
N ALA A 24 -5.14 -7.59 -4.44
CA ALA A 24 -5.68 -7.95 -3.13
C ALA A 24 -6.63 -6.92 -2.47
N PRO A 25 -6.47 -5.59 -2.66
CA PRO A 25 -7.41 -4.62 -2.09
C PRO A 25 -8.84 -4.70 -2.65
N GLY A 26 -9.03 -5.29 -3.84
CA GLY A 26 -10.34 -5.48 -4.46
C GLY A 26 -11.17 -6.62 -3.86
N GLU A 27 -10.53 -7.52 -3.10
CA GLU A 27 -11.15 -8.78 -2.63
C GLU A 27 -11.62 -8.76 -1.15
N VAL A 28 -11.37 -7.67 -0.41
CA VAL A 28 -11.69 -7.56 1.03
C VAL A 28 -13.08 -6.93 1.25
N ASN A 29 -13.81 -7.25 2.32
CA ASN A 29 -15.20 -6.82 2.55
C ASN A 29 -15.39 -5.30 2.79
N SER A 30 -16.58 -4.81 2.42
CA SER A 30 -16.97 -3.43 2.07
C SER A 30 -16.66 -2.25 3.03
N GLU A 31 -16.45 -2.47 4.33
CA GLU A 31 -16.12 -1.39 5.29
C GLU A 31 -14.61 -1.23 5.48
N GLU A 32 -13.88 -2.35 5.52
CA GLU A 32 -12.42 -2.36 5.58
C GLU A 32 -11.80 -1.82 4.28
N VAL A 33 -12.51 -1.99 3.14
CA VAL A 33 -12.13 -1.44 1.83
C VAL A 33 -12.02 0.07 1.86
N MET A 34 -12.95 0.81 2.49
CA MET A 34 -12.93 2.27 2.45
C MET A 34 -11.75 2.83 3.25
N ALA A 35 -11.47 2.25 4.42
CA ALA A 35 -10.33 2.62 5.25
C ALA A 35 -8.99 2.26 4.58
N ALA A 36 -8.91 1.06 3.97
CA ALA A 36 -7.73 0.64 3.20
C ALA A 36 -7.55 1.49 1.95
N HIS A 37 -8.62 1.89 1.27
CA HIS A 37 -8.57 2.72 0.07
C HIS A 37 -8.01 4.11 0.37
N LEU A 38 -8.50 4.77 1.43
CA LEU A 38 -7.95 6.06 1.87
C LEU A 38 -6.47 5.96 2.25
N LEU A 39 -6.06 4.85 2.87
CA LEU A 39 -4.67 4.56 3.19
C LEU A 39 -3.82 4.41 1.92
N PHE A 40 -4.28 3.67 0.92
CA PHE A 40 -3.55 3.49 -0.34
C PHE A 40 -3.48 4.79 -1.17
N LEU A 41 -4.49 5.67 -1.06
CA LEU A 41 -4.40 7.00 -1.65
C LEU A 41 -3.30 7.85 -1.00
N ASP A 42 -3.18 7.86 0.34
CA ASP A 42 -2.08 8.54 1.04
C ASP A 42 -0.70 7.96 0.65
N LEU A 43 -0.59 6.64 0.59
CA LEU A 43 0.63 5.96 0.15
C LEU A 43 0.95 6.27 -1.32
N LYS A 44 -0.05 6.45 -2.18
CA LYS A 44 0.12 6.85 -3.58
C LYS A 44 0.61 8.28 -3.70
N ASP A 45 0.03 9.21 -2.94
CA ASP A 45 0.45 10.62 -2.93
C ASP A 45 1.91 10.76 -2.47
N ARG A 46 2.35 9.87 -1.59
CA ARG A 46 3.76 9.72 -1.15
C ARG A 46 4.64 8.91 -2.11
N ARG A 47 4.09 8.43 -3.23
CA ARG A 47 4.76 7.62 -4.25
C ARG A 47 5.33 6.29 -3.73
N LEU A 48 4.72 5.73 -2.68
CA LEU A 48 5.10 4.42 -2.14
C LEU A 48 4.34 3.29 -2.85
N VAL A 49 3.13 3.57 -3.30
CA VAL A 49 2.36 2.68 -4.17
C VAL A 49 1.96 3.41 -5.47
N SER A 50 1.75 2.65 -6.53
CA SER A 50 1.12 3.10 -7.76
C SER A 50 -0.25 2.46 -7.88
N THR A 51 -1.19 3.14 -8.54
CA THR A 51 -2.51 2.56 -8.82
C THR A 51 -2.80 2.55 -10.31
N THR A 52 -3.45 1.48 -10.76
CA THR A 52 -4.00 1.33 -12.11
C THR A 52 -5.45 0.87 -12.00
N GLN A 53 -6.27 1.24 -12.98
CA GLN A 53 -7.64 0.74 -13.05
C GLN A 53 -7.63 -0.67 -13.63
N GLY A 54 -8.02 -1.66 -12.82
CA GLY A 54 -8.24 -3.04 -13.24
C GLY A 54 -9.71 -3.29 -13.61
N GLU A 55 -10.01 -4.51 -14.03
CA GLU A 55 -11.37 -4.92 -14.46
C GLU A 55 -12.37 -4.89 -13.29
N ASP A 56 -11.92 -5.30 -12.10
CA ASP A 56 -12.77 -5.42 -10.90
C ASP A 56 -12.61 -4.24 -9.91
N GLY A 57 -11.75 -3.27 -10.21
CA GLY A 57 -11.49 -2.14 -9.33
C GLY A 57 -10.07 -1.58 -9.41
N PRO A 58 -9.71 -0.65 -8.52
CA PRO A 58 -8.36 -0.10 -8.45
C PRO A 58 -7.36 -1.17 -7.97
N VAL A 59 -6.32 -1.38 -8.76
CA VAL A 59 -5.18 -2.26 -8.47
C VAL A 59 -4.06 -1.40 -7.89
N TYR A 60 -3.39 -1.89 -6.84
CA TYR A 60 -2.34 -1.16 -6.14
C TYR A 60 -1.03 -1.96 -6.11
N ALA A 61 0.02 -1.44 -6.76
CA ALA A 61 1.33 -2.06 -6.75
C ALA A 61 2.31 -1.26 -5.88
N ILE A 62 3.17 -1.95 -5.12
CA ILE A 62 4.25 -1.31 -4.37
C ILE A 62 5.33 -0.84 -5.35
N THR A 63 5.75 0.42 -5.21
CA THR A 63 6.85 0.98 -6.01
C THR A 63 8.21 0.58 -5.42
N GLU A 64 9.29 0.82 -6.15
CA GLU A 64 10.66 0.63 -5.64
C GLU A 64 10.90 1.43 -4.34
N ALA A 65 10.45 2.70 -4.28
CA ALA A 65 10.53 3.51 -3.08
C ALA A 65 9.70 2.95 -1.91
N GLY A 66 8.54 2.35 -2.21
CA GLY A 66 7.71 1.65 -1.23
C GLY A 66 8.40 0.41 -0.66
N LEU A 67 9.05 -0.39 -1.51
CA LEU A 67 9.81 -1.56 -1.10
C LEU A 67 11.01 -1.19 -0.22
N GLU A 68 11.75 -0.13 -0.59
CA GLU A 68 12.85 0.37 0.23
C GLU A 68 12.38 0.88 1.60
N ALA A 69 11.27 1.63 1.64
CA ALA A 69 10.69 2.12 2.88
C ALA A 69 10.22 0.97 3.78
N LEU A 70 9.60 -0.06 3.19
CA LEU A 70 9.17 -1.26 3.90
C LEU A 70 10.36 -2.05 4.46
N ALA A 71 11.41 -2.23 3.66
CA ALA A 71 12.63 -2.91 4.08
C ALA A 71 13.32 -2.20 5.25
N ARG A 72 13.40 -0.86 5.22
CA ARG A 72 13.93 -0.05 6.34
C ARG A 72 13.07 -0.21 7.59
N ALA A 73 11.75 -0.18 7.45
CA ALA A 73 10.83 -0.32 8.57
C ALA A 73 10.89 -1.71 9.23
N ARG A 74 11.14 -2.78 8.45
CA ARG A 74 11.32 -4.15 8.96
C ARG A 74 12.67 -4.37 9.67
N ALA A 75 13.65 -3.51 9.43
CA ALA A 75 15.00 -3.64 9.99
C ALA A 75 15.16 -2.98 11.38
N HIS A 76 14.13 -2.30 11.87
CA HIS A 76 14.07 -1.59 13.15
C HIS A 76 13.02 -2.19 14.08
#